data_AF-A0ABD5F2B5-F1
#
_entry.id   AF-A0ABD5F2B5-F1
#
_cell.length_a   1.000
_cell.length_b   1.000
_cell.length_c   1.000
_cell.angle_alpha   90.00
_cell.angle_beta   90.00
_cell.angle_gamma   90.00
#
_symmetry.space_group_name_H-M   'P 1'
#
loop_
_entity.id
_entity.type
_entity.pdbx_description
1 polymer ?
#
loop_
_entity_poly.entity_id
_entity_poly.type
_entity_poly.pdbx_seq_one_letter_code
_entity_poly.pdbx_strand_id
1 'polypeptide(L)'
;APSLSKLGGSDWANTKTKARKAVREIASELVALYAKRQSAPGHAFGPDTPWQNEMEDAFGFTETIDQLTAITEVKSDMEKPVPMDRVICGDVGYGKTEIAVRAAFKAVQDGKQVAVLVPTTLLADQHLQTFTNRMAGFPVTVKGLSRFTDPAESRATIEG
;
A
#
# COMPACT_ATOMS: atom_id res chain seq x y z
N ALA A 1 -18.22 -2.12 30.37
CA ALA A 1 -17.06 -1.76 31.21
C ALA A 1 -16.32 -3.04 31.61
N PRO A 2 -14.98 -3.05 31.69
CA PRO A 2 -14.23 -4.23 32.12
C PRO A 2 -14.51 -4.58 33.58
N SER A 3 -14.52 -5.87 33.91
CA SER A 3 -14.74 -6.36 35.28
C SER A 3 -13.54 -6.11 36.18
N LEU A 4 -13.78 -5.70 37.43
CA LEU A 4 -12.73 -5.51 38.43
C LEU A 4 -12.12 -6.86 38.83
N SER A 5 -10.79 -6.92 38.89
CA SER A 5 -10.05 -8.09 39.39
C SER A 5 -9.94 -8.06 40.90
N LYS A 6 -9.97 -9.22 41.56
CA LYS A 6 -9.77 -9.33 43.02
C LYS A 6 -8.31 -9.12 43.39
N LEU A 7 -8.06 -8.39 44.48
CA LEU A 7 -6.72 -8.15 45.02
C LEU A 7 -6.24 -9.42 45.74
N GLY A 8 -5.07 -9.94 45.37
CA GLY A 8 -4.51 -11.20 45.89
C GLY A 8 -4.94 -12.48 45.13
N GLY A 9 -5.80 -12.37 44.11
CA GLY A 9 -6.20 -13.50 43.26
C GLY A 9 -5.24 -13.75 42.10
N SER A 10 -5.26 -14.97 41.54
CA SER A 10 -4.44 -15.34 40.37
C SER A 10 -5.05 -14.88 39.02
N ASP A 11 -6.28 -14.35 39.03
CA ASP A 11 -7.04 -13.97 37.82
C ASP A 11 -6.30 -12.98 36.92
N TRP A 12 -5.68 -11.94 37.51
CA TRP A 12 -4.88 -10.98 36.76
C TRP A 12 -3.62 -11.62 36.16
N ALA A 13 -2.94 -12.47 36.92
CA ALA A 13 -1.75 -13.18 36.46
C ALA A 13 -2.08 -14.15 35.31
N ASN A 14 -3.20 -14.86 35.41
CA ASN A 14 -3.71 -15.75 34.36
C ASN A 14 -4.08 -14.97 33.09
N THR A 15 -4.77 -13.84 33.24
CA THR A 15 -5.14 -12.95 32.12
C THR A 15 -3.89 -12.40 31.42
N LYS A 16 -2.90 -11.94 32.19
CA LYS A 16 -1.61 -11.48 31.67
C LYS A 16 -0.86 -12.58 30.92
N THR A 17 -0.91 -13.83 31.42
CA THR A 17 -0.28 -14.98 30.77
C THR A 17 -0.95 -15.32 29.44
N LYS A 18 -2.29 -15.31 29.39
CA LYS A 18 -3.05 -15.48 28.14
C LYS A 18 -2.73 -14.39 27.12
N ALA A 19 -2.73 -13.12 27.54
CA ALA A 19 -2.37 -12.00 26.67
C ALA A 19 -0.93 -12.13 26.14
N ARG A 20 0.04 -12.49 27.00
CA ARG A 20 1.43 -12.74 26.60
C ARG A 20 1.55 -13.87 25.57
N LYS A 21 0.74 -14.93 25.70
CA LYS A 21 0.74 -16.03 24.73
C LYS A 21 0.26 -15.55 23.35
N ALA A 22 -0.86 -14.83 23.30
CA ALA A 22 -1.38 -14.27 22.05
C ALA A 22 -0.39 -13.29 21.39
N VAL A 23 0.26 -12.43 22.18
CA VAL A 23 1.29 -11.51 21.68
C VAL A 23 2.48 -12.26 21.09
N ARG A 24 2.92 -13.37 21.72
CA ARG A 24 4.03 -14.19 21.21
C ARG A 24 3.70 -14.88 19.90
N GLU A 25 2.46 -15.33 19.73
CA GLU A 25 1.99 -15.95 18.48
C GLU A 25 2.11 -14.94 17.32
N ILE A 26 1.52 -13.75 17.48
CA ILE A 26 1.60 -12.66 16.47
C ILE A 26 3.05 -12.25 16.21
N ALA A 27 3.86 -12.08 17.25
CA ALA A 27 5.27 -11.69 17.09
C ALA A 27 6.07 -12.75 16.30
N SER A 28 5.81 -14.04 16.55
CA SER A 28 6.48 -15.13 15.84
C SER A 28 6.09 -15.15 14.37
N GLU A 29 4.82 -14.93 14.05
CA GLU A 29 4.33 -14.82 12.67
C GLU A 29 4.96 -13.64 11.92
N LEU A 30 5.04 -12.46 12.56
CA LEU A 30 5.68 -11.29 11.97
C LEU A 30 7.17 -11.52 11.69
N VAL A 31 7.91 -12.08 12.65
CA VAL A 31 9.33 -12.41 12.46
C VAL A 31 9.51 -13.42 11.33
N ALA A 32 8.67 -14.46 11.28
CA ALA A 32 8.71 -15.45 10.21
C ALA A 32 8.42 -14.82 8.84
N LEU A 33 7.48 -13.88 8.75
CA LEU A 33 7.18 -13.14 7.52
C LEU A 33 8.39 -12.32 7.08
N TYR A 34 9.00 -11.53 7.98
CA TYR A 34 10.18 -10.71 7.65
C TYR A 34 11.38 -11.56 7.22
N ALA A 35 11.63 -12.69 7.90
CA ALA A 35 12.69 -13.62 7.52
C ALA A 35 12.47 -14.17 6.10
N LYS A 36 11.23 -14.59 5.78
CA LYS A 36 10.87 -15.04 4.43
C LYS A 36 11.11 -13.95 3.39
N ARG A 37 10.70 -12.71 3.67
CA ARG A 37 10.89 -11.56 2.76
C ARG A 37 12.37 -11.26 2.52
N GLN A 38 13.19 -11.29 3.56
CA GLN A 38 14.62 -11.01 3.44
C GLN A 38 15.36 -12.09 2.63
N SER A 39 14.88 -13.34 2.70
CA SER A 39 15.43 -14.45 1.91
C SER A 39 14.85 -14.56 0.50
N ALA A 40 13.70 -13.93 0.23
CA ALA A 40 13.03 -14.03 -1.05
C ALA A 40 13.67 -13.08 -2.07
N PRO A 41 13.92 -13.52 -3.32
CA PRO A 41 14.34 -12.62 -4.38
C PRO A 41 13.18 -11.63 -4.67
N GLY A 42 13.46 -10.33 -4.57
CA GLY A 42 12.57 -9.26 -5.01
C GLY A 42 12.96 -8.71 -6.39
N HIS A 43 12.16 -7.76 -6.87
CA HIS A 43 12.49 -6.96 -8.05
C HIS A 43 12.89 -5.56 -7.57
N ALA A 44 14.14 -5.18 -7.81
CA ALA A 44 14.61 -3.81 -7.57
C ALA A 44 14.19 -2.94 -8.74
N PHE A 45 13.31 -1.97 -8.50
CA PHE A 45 12.88 -1.02 -9.52
C PHE A 45 14.02 -0.07 -9.90
N GLY A 46 14.03 0.37 -11.16
CA GLY A 46 15.01 1.36 -11.66
C GLY A 46 14.83 2.76 -11.05
N PRO A 47 15.82 3.67 -11.26
CA PRO A 47 15.71 5.07 -10.84
C PRO A 47 14.57 5.80 -11.56
N ASP A 48 14.17 6.95 -11.01
CA ASP A 48 13.11 7.77 -11.62
C ASP A 48 13.51 8.28 -13.02
N THR A 49 12.51 8.37 -13.90
CA THR A 49 12.67 8.82 -15.30
C THR A 49 12.22 10.29 -15.44
N PRO A 50 12.50 10.95 -16.57
CA PRO A 50 11.94 12.28 -16.85
C PRO A 50 10.40 12.33 -16.77
N TRP A 51 9.72 11.30 -17.24
CA TRP A 51 8.25 11.20 -17.12
C TRP A 51 7.80 11.04 -15.67
N GLN A 52 8.58 10.38 -14.80
CA GLN A 52 8.24 10.32 -13.38
C GLN A 52 8.19 11.72 -12.79
N ASN A 53 9.21 12.55 -13.07
CA ASN A 53 9.24 13.93 -12.61
C ASN A 53 8.09 14.74 -13.18
N GLU A 54 7.79 14.62 -14.48
CA GLU A 54 6.67 15.32 -15.11
C GLU A 54 5.32 14.97 -14.48
N MET A 55 5.09 13.69 -14.20
CA MET A 55 3.87 13.24 -13.52
C MET A 55 3.79 13.78 -12.08
N GLU A 56 4.90 13.76 -11.35
CA GLU A 56 5.00 14.30 -9.98
C GLU A 56 4.76 15.83 -9.96
N ASP A 57 5.36 16.58 -10.89
CA ASP A 57 5.21 18.04 -11.04
C ASP A 57 3.80 18.46 -11.45
N ALA A 58 3.05 17.58 -12.13
CA ALA A 58 1.66 17.81 -12.49
C ALA A 58 0.69 17.71 -11.29
N PHE A 59 1.18 17.43 -10.08
CA PHE A 59 0.34 17.40 -8.89
C PHE A 59 -0.13 18.81 -8.50
N GLY A 60 -1.45 19.01 -8.43
CA GLY A 60 -2.05 20.33 -8.25
C GLY A 60 -1.96 20.93 -6.84
N PHE A 61 -1.22 20.32 -5.92
CA PHE A 61 -1.07 20.75 -4.54
C PHE A 61 0.40 20.72 -4.13
N THR A 62 0.79 21.62 -3.24
CA THR A 62 2.13 21.58 -2.63
C THR A 62 2.17 20.48 -1.57
N GLU A 63 3.16 19.59 -1.68
CA GLU A 63 3.37 18.52 -0.73
C GLU A 63 3.89 19.04 0.61
N THR A 64 3.50 18.35 1.68
CA THR A 64 4.08 18.57 3.01
C THR A 64 5.42 17.85 3.16
N ILE A 65 6.21 18.24 4.17
CA ILE A 65 7.48 17.57 4.49
C ILE A 65 7.26 16.07 4.77
N ASP A 66 6.19 15.72 5.48
CA ASP A 66 5.86 14.32 5.78
C ASP A 66 5.50 13.54 4.53
N GLN A 67 4.79 14.16 3.57
CA GLN A 67 4.49 13.54 2.29
C GLN A 67 5.75 13.31 1.47
N LEU A 68 6.63 14.30 1.35
CA LEU A 68 7.91 14.17 0.64
C LEU A 68 8.80 13.09 1.23
N THR A 69 8.83 13.00 2.56
CA THR A 69 9.56 11.94 3.29
C THR A 69 8.98 10.57 2.95
N ALA A 70 7.65 10.40 3.05
CA ALA A 70 6.99 9.14 2.74
C ALA A 70 7.18 8.72 1.27
N ILE A 71 7.12 9.66 0.33
CA ILE A 71 7.38 9.43 -1.11
C ILE A 71 8.80 8.92 -1.32
N THR A 72 9.79 9.60 -0.71
CA THR A 72 11.21 9.23 -0.82
C THR A 72 11.46 7.84 -0.23
N GLU A 73 10.89 7.56 0.94
CA GLU A 73 11.03 6.26 1.60
C GLU A 73 10.39 5.12 0.80
N VAL A 74 9.19 5.33 0.24
CA VAL A 74 8.54 4.36 -0.64
C VAL A 74 9.41 4.08 -1.87
N LYS A 75 9.88 5.11 -2.56
CA LYS A 75 10.73 4.93 -3.77
C LYS A 75 12.05 4.24 -3.43
N SER A 76 12.68 4.60 -2.31
CA SER A 76 13.89 3.94 -1.83
C SER A 76 13.67 2.45 -1.52
N ASP A 77 12.52 2.08 -0.94
CA ASP A 77 12.21 0.68 -0.70
C ASP A 77 11.90 -0.09 -1.99
N MET A 78 11.30 0.55 -2.99
CA MET A 78 11.08 -0.04 -4.32
C MET A 78 12.40 -0.32 -5.06
N GLU A 79 13.43 0.50 -4.87
CA GLU A 79 14.73 0.32 -5.53
C GLU A 79 15.61 -0.77 -4.89
N LYS A 80 15.17 -1.36 -3.76
CA LYS A 80 15.91 -2.43 -3.09
C LYS A 80 15.56 -3.81 -3.69
N PRO A 81 16.51 -4.77 -3.69
CA PRO A 81 16.26 -6.14 -4.15
C PRO A 81 15.40 -6.96 -3.18
N VAL A 82 15.07 -6.42 -2.00
CA VAL A 82 14.21 -7.06 -1.01
C VAL A 82 12.79 -6.52 -1.19
N PRO A 83 11.75 -7.37 -1.24
CA PRO A 83 10.38 -6.90 -1.38
C PRO A 83 10.00 -5.85 -0.32
N MET A 84 9.39 -4.73 -0.72
CA MET A 84 8.90 -3.64 0.16
C MET A 84 7.63 -4.03 0.95
N ASP A 85 7.64 -3.88 2.28
CA ASP A 85 6.45 -3.97 3.16
C ASP A 85 6.27 -2.63 3.88
N ARG A 86 5.39 -1.78 3.38
CA ARG A 86 5.25 -0.44 3.94
C ARG A 86 3.78 -0.08 4.09
N VAL A 87 3.41 0.33 5.30
CA VAL A 87 2.10 0.91 5.60
C VAL A 87 2.25 2.42 5.73
N ILE A 88 1.44 3.15 4.97
CA ILE A 88 1.35 4.61 5.06
C ILE A 88 0.12 4.97 5.90
N CYS A 89 0.36 5.55 7.07
CA CYS A 89 -0.68 5.99 8.00
C CYS A 89 -0.87 7.51 7.91
N GLY A 90 -2.13 7.96 7.91
CA GLY A 90 -2.48 9.37 7.90
C GLY A 90 -3.99 9.57 7.77
N ASP A 91 -4.49 10.74 8.12
CA ASP A 91 -5.92 11.04 8.12
C ASP A 91 -6.50 11.18 6.70
N VAL A 92 -7.83 11.23 6.61
CA VAL A 92 -8.52 11.45 5.34
C VAL A 92 -8.08 12.80 4.76
N GLY A 93 -7.72 12.82 3.47
CA GLY A 93 -7.22 14.03 2.79
C GLY A 93 -5.71 14.26 2.85
N TYR A 94 -4.93 13.46 3.61
CA TYR A 94 -3.47 13.66 3.77
C TYR A 94 -2.63 13.18 2.57
N GLY A 95 -3.22 13.02 1.39
CA GLY A 95 -2.47 12.69 0.16
C GLY A 95 -1.93 11.25 0.07
N LYS A 96 -2.40 10.31 0.90
CA LYS A 96 -2.00 8.89 0.82
C LYS A 96 -2.14 8.30 -0.58
N THR A 97 -3.23 8.66 -1.26
CA THR A 97 -3.50 8.21 -2.64
C THR A 97 -2.44 8.74 -3.62
N GLU A 98 -1.93 9.95 -3.43
CA GLU A 98 -0.90 10.51 -4.30
C GLU A 98 0.41 9.73 -4.17
N ILE A 99 0.80 9.33 -2.96
CA ILE A 99 1.96 8.45 -2.72
C ILE A 99 1.80 7.12 -3.50
N ALA A 100 0.59 6.54 -3.47
CA ALA A 100 0.30 5.31 -4.21
C ALA A 100 0.34 5.49 -5.73
N VAL A 101 -0.15 6.62 -6.25
CA VAL A 101 -0.07 6.96 -7.69
C VAL A 101 1.38 7.07 -8.13
N ARG A 102 2.24 7.74 -7.36
CA ARG A 102 3.67 7.89 -7.68
C ARG A 102 4.41 6.56 -7.71
N ALA A 103 4.18 5.72 -6.69
CA ALA A 103 4.74 4.37 -6.64
C ALA A 103 4.26 3.51 -7.82
N ALA A 104 2.96 3.58 -8.14
CA ALA A 104 2.39 2.84 -9.26
C ALA A 104 2.99 3.29 -10.60
N PHE A 105 3.15 4.60 -10.81
CA PHE A 105 3.73 5.16 -12.02
C PHE A 105 5.20 4.73 -12.21
N LYS A 106 5.99 4.72 -11.13
CA LYS A 106 7.36 4.20 -11.15
C LYS A 106 7.40 2.73 -11.57
N ALA A 107 6.50 1.92 -11.03
CA ALA A 107 6.43 0.49 -11.37
C ALA A 107 6.05 0.22 -12.83
N VAL A 108 5.08 0.95 -13.39
CA VAL A 108 4.67 0.78 -14.80
C VAL A 108 5.73 1.25 -15.77
N GLN A 109 6.49 2.30 -15.44
CA GLN A 109 7.62 2.74 -16.25
C GLN A 109 8.77 1.72 -16.29
N ASP A 110 8.91 0.90 -15.26
CA ASP A 110 9.86 -0.21 -15.20
C ASP A 110 9.29 -1.51 -15.82
N GLY A 111 8.18 -1.40 -16.56
CA GLY A 111 7.56 -2.53 -17.28
C GLY A 111 6.82 -3.52 -16.39
N LYS A 112 6.43 -3.14 -15.16
CA LYS A 112 5.66 -3.98 -14.25
C LYS A 112 4.20 -3.51 -14.17
N GLN A 113 3.28 -4.47 -14.05
CA GLN A 113 1.88 -4.16 -13.77
C GLN A 113 1.66 -3.85 -12.29
N VAL A 114 0.65 -3.03 -12.00
CA VAL A 114 0.26 -2.64 -10.64
C VAL A 114 -1.19 -3.02 -10.37
N ALA A 115 -1.44 -3.60 -9.20
CA ALA A 115 -2.79 -3.88 -8.72
C ALA A 115 -3.08 -3.04 -7.46
N VAL A 116 -4.24 -2.37 -7.45
CA VAL A 116 -4.74 -1.62 -6.30
C VAL A 116 -5.99 -2.32 -5.77
N LEU A 117 -5.89 -2.94 -4.60
CA LEU A 117 -6.98 -3.66 -3.96
C LEU A 117 -7.69 -2.75 -2.95
N VAL A 118 -9.02 -2.74 -2.98
CA VAL A 118 -9.87 -1.88 -2.14
C VAL A 118 -11.04 -2.69 -1.57
N PRO A 119 -11.59 -2.31 -0.40
CA PRO A 119 -12.61 -3.10 0.26
C PRO A 119 -14.03 -2.88 -0.28
N THR A 120 -14.28 -1.82 -1.05
CA THR A 120 -15.61 -1.48 -1.55
C THR A 120 -15.59 -1.03 -3.01
N THR A 121 -16.72 -1.22 -3.68
CA THR A 121 -16.91 -0.81 -5.08
C THR A 121 -16.86 0.71 -5.26
N LEU A 122 -17.34 1.46 -4.26
CA LEU A 122 -17.23 2.93 -4.25
C LEU A 122 -15.76 3.38 -4.21
N LEU A 123 -14.93 2.75 -3.39
CA LEU A 123 -13.50 3.06 -3.36
C LEU A 123 -12.80 2.66 -4.66
N ALA A 124 -13.24 1.58 -5.31
CA ALA A 124 -12.69 1.16 -6.60
C ALA A 124 -12.89 2.24 -7.67
N ASP A 125 -14.10 2.81 -7.74
CA ASP A 125 -14.42 3.90 -8.67
C ASP A 125 -13.65 5.19 -8.32
N GLN A 126 -13.59 5.58 -7.05
CA GLN A 126 -12.82 6.75 -6.60
C GLN A 126 -11.33 6.65 -6.95
N HIS A 127 -10.71 5.49 -6.71
CA HIS A 127 -9.32 5.24 -7.06
C HIS A 127 -9.13 5.18 -8.57
N LEU A 128 -10.02 4.52 -9.32
CA LEU A 128 -9.96 4.47 -10.78
C LEU A 128 -9.96 5.87 -11.41
N GLN A 129 -10.86 6.74 -10.97
CA GLN A 129 -10.93 8.12 -11.45
C GLN A 129 -9.64 8.89 -11.13
N THR A 130 -9.15 8.78 -9.90
CA THR A 130 -7.91 9.46 -9.49
C THR A 130 -6.70 9.00 -10.32
N PHE A 131 -6.52 7.69 -10.45
CA PHE A 131 -5.41 7.11 -11.21
C PHE A 131 -5.49 7.48 -12.70
N THR A 132 -6.68 7.36 -13.30
CA THR A 132 -6.90 7.72 -14.72
C THR A 132 -6.58 9.19 -14.96
N ASN A 133 -7.08 10.09 -14.11
CA ASN A 133 -6.84 11.53 -14.26
C ASN A 133 -5.36 11.89 -14.07
N ARG A 134 -4.68 11.32 -13.08
CA ARG A 134 -3.25 11.59 -12.83
C ARG A 134 -2.34 11.02 -13.92
N MET A 135 -2.78 9.97 -14.63
CA MET A 135 -2.01 9.32 -15.70
C MET A 135 -2.45 9.70 -17.13
N ALA A 136 -3.41 10.64 -17.28
CA ALA A 136 -4.08 10.94 -18.56
C ALA A 136 -3.18 11.46 -19.70
N GLY A 137 -1.93 11.85 -19.40
CA GLY A 137 -0.94 12.32 -20.39
C GLY A 137 0.13 11.29 -20.76
N PHE A 138 0.07 10.09 -20.20
CA PHE A 138 1.13 9.09 -20.34
C PHE A 138 0.62 7.84 -21.08
N PRO A 139 1.51 7.03 -21.67
CA PRO A 139 1.14 5.78 -22.33
C PRO A 139 0.82 4.67 -21.30
N VAL A 140 -0.04 4.96 -20.34
CA VAL A 140 -0.48 4.06 -19.27
C VAL A 140 -1.99 3.93 -19.34
N THR A 141 -2.48 2.72 -19.61
CA THR A 141 -3.90 2.42 -19.58
C THR A 141 -4.30 1.90 -18.20
N VAL A 142 -5.17 2.63 -17.51
CA VAL A 142 -5.73 2.22 -16.22
C VAL A 142 -7.08 1.54 -16.48
N LYS A 143 -7.25 0.31 -15.99
CA LYS A 143 -8.52 -0.43 -16.05
C LYS A 143 -9.05 -0.67 -14.64
N GLY A 144 -10.36 -0.50 -14.46
CA GLY A 144 -11.06 -0.80 -13.20
C GLY A 144 -11.72 -2.17 -13.23
N LEU A 145 -11.82 -2.80 -12.06
CA LEU A 145 -12.57 -4.04 -11.86
C LEU A 145 -13.38 -3.95 -10.56
N SER A 146 -14.70 -3.89 -10.69
CA SER A 146 -15.61 -3.82 -9.54
C SER A 146 -16.96 -4.46 -9.89
N ARG A 147 -17.88 -4.47 -8.92
CA ARG A 147 -19.28 -4.89 -9.15
C ARG A 147 -20.00 -4.06 -10.22
N PHE A 148 -19.55 -2.83 -10.48
CA PHE A 148 -20.16 -1.95 -11.48
C PHE A 148 -19.54 -2.09 -12.87
N THR A 149 -18.44 -2.83 -13.01
CA THR A 149 -17.78 -3.06 -14.30
C THR A 149 -18.59 -4.05 -15.12
N ASP A 150 -18.80 -3.73 -16.41
CA ASP A 150 -19.54 -4.62 -17.30
C ASP A 150 -18.88 -6.01 -17.41
N PRO A 151 -19.64 -7.11 -17.56
CA PRO A 151 -19.05 -8.45 -17.64
C PRO A 151 -18.09 -8.65 -18.83
N ALA A 152 -18.27 -7.89 -19.91
CA ALA A 152 -17.35 -7.90 -21.06
C ALA A 152 -16.03 -7.20 -20.71
N GLU A 153 -16.11 -5.99 -20.13
CA GLU A 153 -14.93 -5.24 -19.68
C GLU A 153 -14.18 -5.95 -18.57
N SER A 154 -14.88 -6.57 -17.63
CA SER A 154 -14.28 -7.34 -16.54
C SER A 154 -13.38 -8.47 -17.07
N ARG A 155 -13.85 -9.19 -18.10
CA ARG A 155 -13.05 -10.23 -18.75
C ARG A 155 -11.82 -9.65 -19.44
N ALA A 156 -12.00 -8.59 -20.22
CA ALA A 156 -10.91 -7.90 -20.90
C ALA A 156 -9.88 -7.26 -19.93
N THR A 157 -10.28 -6.89 -18.72
CA THR A 157 -9.37 -6.40 -17.67
C THR A 157 -8.57 -7.52 -17.03
N ILE A 158 -9.19 -8.70 -16.83
CA ILE A 158 -8.51 -9.87 -16.26
C ILE A 158 -7.52 -10.50 -17.24
N GLU A 159 -7.82 -10.46 -18.54
CA GLU A 159 -6.96 -11.02 -19.59
C GLU A 159 -5.68 -10.18 -19.83
N GLY A 160 -5.68 -8.90 -19.44
CA GLY A 160 -4.59 -7.94 -19.63
C GLY A 160 -4.75 -7.10 -20.88
#